data_AF-A0A0M0BS20-F1
#
_entry.id   AF-A0A0M0BS20-F1
#
_cell.length_a   1.000
_cell.length_b   1.000
_cell.length_c   1.000
_cell.angle_alpha   90.00
_cell.angle_beta   90.00
_cell.angle_gamma   90.00
#
_symmetry.space_group_name_H-M   'P 1'
#
loop_
_entity.id
_entity.type
_entity.pdbx_description
1 polymer ?
#
loop_
_entity_poly.entity_id
_entity_poly.type
_entity_poly.pdbx_seq_one_letter_code
_entity_poly.pdbx_strand_id
1 'polypeptide(L)'
;MENLTRLLLRVLVILALLGALMGLCQAVITSLIVKGGEEVTHPISLIVEDRVLIQYKVVGGNVNALQFSINLPNGTVRDFGGSGDFSYSFICDYEGEYVLQFVNTDQTEMYVTLDYEVQHYIFGIPQMLFMTIIIVLACVIGVAAFVLMGKTY
;
A
#
# COMPACT_ATOMS: atom_id res chain seq x y z
N MET A 1 -22.70 37.30 -9.75
CA MET A 1 -21.95 36.81 -8.57
C MET A 1 -22.36 35.41 -8.13
N GLU A 2 -23.65 35.07 -8.05
CA GLU A 2 -24.09 33.77 -7.49
C GLU A 2 -23.57 32.52 -8.24
N ASN A 3 -23.47 32.58 -9.57
CA ASN A 3 -22.90 31.49 -10.38
C ASN A 3 -21.38 31.33 -10.21
N LEU A 4 -20.66 32.42 -9.88
CA LEU A 4 -19.20 32.40 -9.66
C LEU A 4 -18.86 31.67 -8.35
N THR A 5 -19.57 32.03 -7.27
CA THR A 5 -19.41 31.39 -5.97
C THR A 5 -19.72 29.90 -6.09
N ARG A 6 -20.79 29.52 -6.81
CA ARG A 6 -21.15 28.11 -7.03
C ARG A 6 -20.10 27.34 -7.85
N LEU A 7 -19.47 27.94 -8.86
CA LEU A 7 -18.45 27.26 -9.68
C LEU A 7 -17.14 27.05 -8.90
N LEU A 8 -16.66 28.09 -8.21
CA LEU A 8 -15.48 27.99 -7.34
C LEU A 8 -15.69 27.01 -6.19
N LEU A 9 -16.89 27.01 -5.58
CA LEU A 9 -17.22 26.06 -4.54
C LEU A 9 -17.22 24.62 -5.06
N ARG A 10 -17.72 24.38 -6.29
CA ARG A 10 -17.66 23.05 -6.93
C ARG A 10 -16.23 22.60 -7.19
N VAL A 11 -15.36 23.47 -7.68
CA VAL A 11 -13.95 23.14 -7.92
C VAL A 11 -13.24 22.84 -6.60
N LEU A 12 -13.48 23.64 -5.55
CA LEU A 12 -12.91 23.41 -4.22
C LEU A 12 -13.41 22.10 -3.59
N VAL A 13 -14.70 21.77 -3.76
CA VAL A 13 -15.27 20.50 -3.29
C VAL A 13 -14.67 19.31 -4.05
N ILE A 14 -14.48 19.43 -5.37
CA ILE A 14 -13.82 18.39 -6.19
C ILE A 14 -12.36 18.20 -5.76
N LEU A 15 -11.62 19.29 -5.51
CA LEU A 15 -10.25 19.24 -4.99
C LEU A 15 -10.18 18.63 -3.58
N ALA A 16 -11.12 18.96 -2.70
CA ALA A 16 -11.20 18.36 -1.37
C ALA A 16 -11.53 16.87 -1.42
N LEU A 17 -12.44 16.44 -2.32
CA LEU A 17 -12.77 15.04 -2.55
C LEU A 17 -11.59 14.27 -3.16
N LEU A 18 -10.87 14.87 -4.13
CA LEU A 18 -9.65 14.29 -4.70
C LEU A 18 -8.55 14.18 -3.64
N GLY A 19 -8.40 15.18 -2.76
CA GLY A 19 -7.46 15.12 -1.65
C GLY A 19 -7.80 14.04 -0.63
N ALA A 20 -9.09 13.80 -0.37
CA ALA A 20 -9.55 12.72 0.49
C ALA A 20 -9.29 11.31 -0.09
N LEU A 21 -9.10 11.21 -1.41
CA LEU A 21 -8.73 9.98 -2.11
C LEU A 21 -7.21 9.73 -2.13
N MET A 22 -6.40 10.54 -1.44
CA MET A 22 -4.97 10.25 -1.28
C MET A 22 -4.79 8.93 -0.52
N GLY A 23 -4.46 7.87 -1.27
CA GLY A 23 -3.96 6.63 -0.70
C GLY A 23 -2.64 6.94 0.00
N LEU A 24 -2.63 6.71 1.31
CA LEU A 24 -1.41 6.80 2.09
C LEU A 24 -0.48 5.69 1.60
N CYS A 25 0.79 6.01 1.36
CA CYS A 25 1.81 4.97 1.28
C CYS A 25 1.78 4.27 2.64
N GLN A 26 1.37 3.01 2.66
CA GLN A 26 1.14 2.28 3.91
C GLN A 26 2.42 1.51 4.22
N ALA A 27 3.28 2.12 5.03
CA ALA A 27 4.38 1.42 5.69
C ALA A 27 3.93 1.03 7.10
N VAL A 28 3.98 -0.26 7.42
CA VAL A 28 3.57 -0.80 8.72
C VAL A 28 4.67 -1.68 9.26
N ILE A 29 5.15 -1.31 10.44
CA ILE A 29 6.06 -2.13 11.23
C ILE A 29 5.25 -2.78 12.35
N THR A 30 5.27 -4.10 12.42
CA THR A 30 4.57 -4.88 13.42
C THR A 30 5.47 -5.97 14.00
N SER A 31 5.29 -6.29 15.28
CA SER A 31 5.99 -7.39 15.93
C SER A 31 5.04 -8.55 16.17
N LEU A 32 5.46 -9.73 15.73
CA LEU A 32 4.72 -10.98 15.84
C LEU A 32 5.50 -11.91 16.78
N ILE A 33 4.78 -12.64 17.62
CA ILE A 33 5.36 -13.69 18.46
C ILE A 33 4.89 -15.02 17.89
N VAL A 34 5.81 -15.84 17.40
CA VAL A 34 5.51 -17.17 16.85
C VAL A 34 6.03 -18.21 17.83
N LYS A 35 5.11 -18.83 18.59
CA LYS A 35 5.47 -19.86 19.56
C LYS A 35 5.98 -21.11 18.86
N GLY A 36 6.71 -21.94 19.58
CA GLY A 36 7.24 -23.18 19.04
C GLY A 36 6.13 -24.12 18.58
N GLY A 37 6.22 -24.59 17.33
CA GLY A 37 5.21 -25.45 16.70
C GLY A 37 3.92 -24.74 16.30
N GLU A 38 3.83 -23.43 16.44
CA GLU A 38 2.67 -22.63 16.03
C GLU A 38 2.88 -21.96 14.67
N GLU A 39 1.76 -21.60 14.07
CA GLU A 39 1.68 -20.80 12.85
C GLU A 39 0.99 -19.47 13.17
N VAL A 40 1.56 -18.38 12.65
CA VAL A 40 0.98 -17.04 12.71
C VAL A 40 0.78 -16.52 11.29
N THR A 41 -0.42 -15.98 11.05
CA THR A 41 -0.77 -15.38 9.77
C THR A 41 -0.98 -13.87 9.91
N HIS A 42 -0.58 -13.12 8.89
CA HIS A 42 -0.79 -11.68 8.80
C HIS A 42 -1.37 -11.33 7.42
N PRO A 43 -2.67 -11.01 7.33
CA PRO A 43 -3.29 -10.64 6.07
C PRO A 43 -2.94 -9.21 5.67
N ILE A 44 -2.72 -8.99 4.37
CA ILE A 44 -2.51 -7.69 3.75
C ILE A 44 -3.44 -7.58 2.54
N SER A 45 -4.29 -6.56 2.51
CA SER A 45 -5.18 -6.29 1.37
C SER A 45 -4.44 -5.46 0.34
N LEU A 46 -4.37 -5.94 -0.91
CA LEU A 46 -3.64 -5.33 -2.00
C LEU A 46 -4.54 -5.15 -3.24
N ILE A 47 -4.24 -4.15 -4.04
CA ILE A 47 -4.88 -3.94 -5.35
C ILE A 47 -3.88 -4.23 -6.49
N VAL A 48 -4.41 -4.46 -7.70
CA VAL A 48 -3.56 -4.73 -8.88
C VAL A 48 -2.58 -3.57 -9.12
N GLU A 49 -1.36 -3.92 -9.52
CA GLU A 49 -0.22 -3.02 -9.73
C GLU A 49 0.43 -2.45 -8.45
N ASP A 50 -0.07 -2.77 -7.26
CA ASP A 50 0.59 -2.40 -6.01
C ASP A 50 2.01 -2.94 -5.97
N ARG A 51 2.96 -2.07 -5.60
CA ARG A 51 4.32 -2.49 -5.32
C ARG A 51 4.43 -2.73 -3.83
N VAL A 52 4.79 -3.96 -3.49
CA VAL A 52 4.93 -4.37 -2.10
C VAL A 52 6.38 -4.70 -1.83
N LEU A 53 6.90 -4.15 -0.74
CA LEU A 53 8.16 -4.54 -0.15
C LEU A 53 7.85 -5.18 1.21
N ILE A 54 8.28 -6.43 1.38
CA ILE A 54 8.16 -7.16 2.63
C ILE A 54 9.57 -7.36 3.16
N GLN A 55 9.80 -6.94 4.39
CA GLN A 55 11.01 -7.17 5.13
C GLN A 55 10.66 -7.76 6.47
N TYR A 56 11.36 -8.78 6.91
CA TYR A 56 11.21 -9.22 8.28
C TYR A 56 12.54 -9.66 8.88
N LYS A 57 12.61 -9.54 10.19
CA LYS A 57 13.75 -9.98 10.98
C LYS A 57 13.30 -10.79 12.17
N VAL A 58 13.90 -11.96 12.32
CA VAL A 58 13.67 -12.89 13.43
C VAL A 58 14.67 -12.62 14.53
N VAL A 59 14.19 -12.58 15.77
CA VAL A 59 14.96 -12.38 16.98
C VAL A 59 14.62 -13.49 17.97
N GLY A 60 15.66 -14.19 18.43
CA GLY A 60 15.52 -15.34 19.32
C GLY A 60 15.33 -16.68 18.60
N GLY A 61 15.58 -17.78 19.32
CA GLY A 61 15.46 -19.15 18.80
C GLY A 61 16.45 -19.49 17.67
N ASN A 62 16.19 -20.62 17.00
CA ASN A 62 16.88 -20.98 15.76
C ASN A 62 16.22 -20.29 14.56
N VAL A 63 16.82 -19.21 14.08
CA VAL A 63 16.28 -18.37 13.00
C VAL A 63 16.01 -19.11 11.67
N ASN A 64 16.67 -20.24 11.42
CA ASN A 64 16.45 -21.04 10.21
C ASN A 64 15.24 -21.96 10.30
N ALA A 65 14.63 -22.09 11.49
CA ALA A 65 13.47 -22.94 11.72
C ALA A 65 12.13 -22.20 11.51
N LEU A 66 12.16 -20.89 11.27
CA LEU A 66 10.98 -20.13 10.89
C LEU A 66 10.77 -20.20 9.38
N GLN A 67 9.77 -20.95 8.93
CA GLN A 67 9.37 -21.03 7.52
C GLN A 67 8.44 -19.87 7.18
N PHE A 68 8.68 -19.24 6.03
CA PHE A 68 7.89 -18.12 5.54
C PHE A 68 7.28 -18.43 4.18
N SER A 69 5.97 -18.19 4.06
CA SER A 69 5.23 -18.31 2.81
C SER A 69 4.23 -17.18 2.63
N ILE A 70 3.83 -16.94 1.38
CA ILE A 70 2.79 -15.99 1.00
C ILE A 70 1.70 -16.75 0.26
N ASN A 71 0.48 -16.71 0.79
CA ASN A 71 -0.70 -17.26 0.14
C ASN A 71 -1.39 -16.15 -0.66
N LEU A 72 -1.45 -16.34 -1.98
CA LEU A 72 -2.10 -15.42 -2.90
C LEU A 72 -3.62 -15.65 -2.90
N PRO A 73 -4.43 -14.63 -3.24
CA PRO A 73 -5.89 -14.74 -3.30
C PRO A 73 -6.38 -15.76 -4.33
N ASN A 74 -5.55 -16.13 -5.31
CA ASN A 74 -5.84 -17.17 -6.30
C ASN A 74 -5.58 -18.60 -5.79
N GLY A 75 -5.15 -18.76 -4.53
CA GLY A 75 -4.81 -20.05 -3.91
C GLY A 75 -3.38 -20.53 -4.16
N THR A 76 -2.56 -19.78 -4.92
CA THR A 76 -1.14 -20.09 -5.10
C THR A 76 -0.36 -19.78 -3.83
N VAL A 77 0.45 -20.72 -3.37
CA VAL A 77 1.38 -20.55 -2.25
C VAL A 77 2.78 -20.28 -2.80
N ARG A 78 3.41 -19.18 -2.39
CA ARG A 78 4.83 -18.92 -2.62
C ARG A 78 5.59 -19.19 -1.32
N ASP A 79 6.31 -20.29 -1.29
CA ASP A 79 7.17 -20.67 -0.17
C ASP A 79 8.59 -20.14 -0.39
N PHE A 80 9.15 -19.50 0.64
CA PHE A 80 10.51 -18.95 0.64
C PHE A 80 11.45 -19.74 1.55
N GLY A 81 10.94 -20.73 2.29
CA GLY A 81 11.72 -21.55 3.20
C GLY A 81 12.09 -20.84 4.49
N GLY A 82 13.15 -21.34 5.14
CA GLY A 82 13.60 -20.87 6.45
C GLY A 82 14.65 -19.76 6.37
N SER A 83 14.35 -18.58 6.91
CA SER A 83 15.32 -17.48 6.99
C SER A 83 15.08 -16.55 8.19
N GLY A 84 16.18 -16.09 8.79
CA GLY A 84 16.17 -15.15 9.92
C GLY A 84 16.10 -13.67 9.55
N ASP A 85 16.50 -13.32 8.34
CA ASP A 85 16.39 -11.98 7.78
C ASP A 85 15.97 -12.17 6.32
N PHE A 86 14.94 -11.46 5.90
CA PHE A 86 14.32 -11.64 4.60
C PHE A 86 13.86 -10.30 4.06
N SER A 87 14.06 -10.12 2.75
CA SER A 87 13.60 -8.96 2.01
C SER A 87 13.13 -9.42 0.64
N TYR A 88 11.89 -9.13 0.30
CA TYR A 88 11.29 -9.48 -0.97
C TYR A 88 10.38 -8.37 -1.45
N SER A 89 10.55 -8.01 -2.73
CA SER A 89 9.67 -7.06 -3.40
C SER A 89 8.96 -7.73 -4.56
N PHE A 90 7.69 -7.40 -4.71
CA PHE A 90 6.88 -7.90 -5.82
C PHE A 90 5.83 -6.86 -6.24
N ILE A 91 5.26 -7.09 -7.41
CA ILE A 91 4.13 -6.33 -7.93
C ILE A 91 2.90 -7.22 -7.80
N CYS A 92 1.81 -6.64 -7.32
CA CYS A 92 0.57 -7.35 -7.11
C CYS A 92 -0.12 -7.63 -8.45
N ASP A 93 -0.25 -8.91 -8.79
CA ASP A 93 -0.90 -9.37 -10.03
C ASP A 93 -2.43 -9.51 -9.87
N TYR A 94 -2.91 -9.74 -8.64
CA TYR A 94 -4.31 -10.02 -8.34
C TYR A 94 -4.79 -9.14 -7.20
N GLU A 95 -5.92 -8.46 -7.38
CA GLU A 95 -6.57 -7.77 -6.27
C GLU A 95 -7.10 -8.79 -5.24
N GLY A 96 -6.85 -8.53 -3.96
CA GLY A 96 -7.36 -9.34 -2.88
C GLY A 96 -6.47 -9.36 -1.65
N GLU A 97 -6.75 -10.33 -0.77
CA GLU A 97 -6.02 -10.53 0.47
C GLU A 97 -4.85 -11.48 0.24
N TYR A 98 -3.65 -11.00 0.55
CA TYR A 98 -2.42 -11.78 0.57
C TYR A 98 -2.13 -12.14 2.02
N VAL A 99 -1.99 -13.42 2.33
CA VAL A 99 -1.75 -13.88 3.70
C VAL A 99 -0.27 -14.22 3.84
N LEU A 100 0.43 -13.45 4.67
CA LEU A 100 1.79 -13.75 5.09
C LEU A 100 1.73 -14.81 6.18
N GLN A 101 2.39 -15.94 5.99
CA GLN A 101 2.32 -17.08 6.87
C GLN A 101 3.71 -17.37 7.43
N PHE A 102 3.81 -17.45 8.75
CA PHE A 102 5.02 -17.71 9.50
C PHE A 102 4.82 -18.98 10.33
N VAL A 103 5.59 -20.03 10.03
CA VAL A 103 5.50 -21.32 10.73
C VAL A 103 6.80 -21.57 11.49
N ASN A 104 6.71 -21.69 12.82
CA ASN A 104 7.87 -22.01 13.63
C ASN A 104 7.99 -23.53 13.81
N THR A 105 9.01 -24.11 13.19
CA THR A 105 9.27 -25.57 13.28
C THR A 105 10.09 -25.97 14.51
N ASP A 106 10.60 -25.00 15.28
CA ASP A 106 11.32 -25.20 16.53
C ASP A 106 10.36 -25.24 17.73
N GLN A 107 10.87 -25.60 18.91
CA GLN A 107 10.12 -25.59 20.18
C GLN A 107 10.26 -24.26 20.94
N THR A 108 11.19 -23.40 20.54
CA THR A 108 11.43 -22.11 21.19
C THR A 108 10.59 -21.00 20.57
N GLU A 109 10.11 -20.07 21.39
CA GLU A 109 9.40 -18.89 20.91
C GLU A 109 10.33 -17.97 20.12
N MET A 110 9.84 -17.43 19.00
CA MET A 110 10.56 -16.49 18.15
C MET A 110 9.79 -15.18 17.99
N TYR A 111 10.53 -14.09 17.95
CA TYR A 111 9.99 -12.75 17.72
C TYR A 111 10.29 -12.35 16.28
N VAL A 112 9.28 -11.97 15.54
CA VAL A 112 9.41 -11.54 14.14
C VAL A 112 9.02 -10.08 14.06
N THR A 113 9.96 -9.22 13.71
CA THR A 113 9.68 -7.83 13.34
C THR A 113 9.41 -7.82 11.85
N LEU A 114 8.14 -7.64 11.47
CA LEU A 114 7.69 -7.51 10.09
C LEU A 114 7.55 -6.02 9.76
N ASP A 115 8.22 -5.60 8.70
CA ASP A 115 8.10 -4.28 8.08
C ASP A 115 7.62 -4.48 6.65
N TYR A 116 6.41 -4.02 6.35
CA TYR A 116 5.90 -4.05 4.98
C TYR A 116 5.50 -2.67 4.52
N GLU A 117 5.82 -2.39 3.26
CA GLU A 117 5.48 -1.15 2.57
C GLU A 117 4.64 -1.49 1.34
N VAL A 118 3.44 -0.90 1.27
CA VAL A 118 2.56 -0.97 0.11
C VAL A 118 2.53 0.39 -0.56
N GLN A 119 2.95 0.43 -1.82
CA GLN A 119 2.89 1.60 -2.67
C GLN A 119 1.85 1.38 -3.77
N HIS A 120 0.79 2.18 -3.74
CA HIS A 120 -0.28 2.13 -4.73
C HIS A 120 0.12 2.79 -6.05
N TYR A 121 -0.11 2.09 -7.16
CA TYR A 121 0.11 2.57 -8.52
C TYR A 121 -1.20 2.65 -9.29
N ILE A 122 -1.28 3.64 -10.17
CA ILE A 122 -2.40 3.82 -11.10
C ILE A 122 -1.81 4.03 -12.49
N PHE A 123 -2.11 3.14 -13.43
CA PHE A 123 -1.56 3.15 -14.80
C PHE A 123 -0.03 3.17 -14.83
N GLY A 124 0.60 2.36 -13.98
CA GLY A 124 2.07 2.30 -13.88
C GLY A 124 2.75 3.55 -13.31
N ILE A 125 2.00 4.54 -12.81
CA ILE A 125 2.52 5.74 -12.15
C ILE A 125 2.17 5.68 -10.66
N PRO A 126 3.09 6.07 -9.74
CA PRO A 126 2.75 6.18 -8.32
C PRO A 126 1.51 7.06 -8.10
N GLN A 127 0.58 6.61 -7.25
CA GLN A 127 -0.69 7.31 -7.02
C GLN A 127 -0.49 8.79 -6.66
N MET A 128 0.53 9.11 -5.86
CA MET A 128 0.87 10.50 -5.51
C MET A 128 1.13 11.39 -6.74
N LEU A 129 1.88 10.87 -7.72
CA LEU A 129 2.16 11.59 -8.96
C LEU A 129 0.92 11.71 -9.83
N PHE A 130 0.16 10.63 -9.95
CA PHE A 130 -1.10 10.64 -10.70
C PHE A 130 -2.08 11.70 -10.18
N MET A 131 -2.26 11.76 -8.86
CA MET A 131 -3.11 12.76 -8.20
C MET A 131 -2.58 14.18 -8.37
N THR A 132 -1.26 14.36 -8.30
CA THR A 132 -0.63 15.67 -8.54
C THR A 132 -0.93 16.19 -9.94
N ILE A 133 -0.84 15.33 -10.96
CA ILE A 133 -1.18 15.70 -12.35
C ILE A 133 -2.64 16.15 -12.45
N ILE A 134 -3.57 15.42 -11.83
CA ILE A 134 -5.00 15.78 -11.83
C ILE A 134 -5.23 17.14 -11.15
N ILE A 135 -4.60 17.37 -9.99
CA ILE A 135 -4.72 18.63 -9.25
C ILE A 135 -4.21 19.80 -10.09
N VAL A 136 -3.02 19.66 -10.70
CA VAL A 136 -2.44 20.71 -11.56
C VAL A 136 -3.35 21.00 -12.75
N LEU A 137 -3.89 19.97 -13.41
CA LEU A 137 -4.81 20.14 -14.54
C LEU A 137 -6.09 20.88 -14.13
N ALA A 138 -6.67 20.51 -12.98
CA ALA A 138 -7.85 21.17 -12.43
C ALA A 138 -7.58 22.66 -12.10
N CYS A 139 -6.42 22.97 -11.51
CA CYS A 139 -5.99 24.34 -11.22
C CYS A 139 -5.83 25.17 -12.50
N VAL A 140 -5.16 24.63 -13.54
CA VAL A 140 -4.97 25.32 -14.81
C VAL A 140 -6.31 25.63 -15.50
N ILE A 141 -7.24 24.67 -15.51
CA ILE A 141 -8.59 24.87 -16.05
C ILE A 141 -9.32 25.97 -15.28
N GLY A 142 -9.23 25.97 -13.95
CA GLY A 142 -9.81 27.00 -13.10
C GLY A 142 -9.29 28.40 -13.43
N VAL A 143 -7.97 28.55 -13.57
CA VAL A 143 -7.34 29.83 -13.93
C VAL A 143 -7.71 30.27 -15.35
N ALA A 144 -7.69 29.36 -16.33
CA ALA A 144 -8.05 29.68 -17.71
C ALA A 144 -9.51 30.16 -17.82
N ALA A 145 -10.44 29.51 -17.12
CA ALA A 145 -11.83 29.93 -17.05
C ALA A 145 -11.97 31.34 -16.44
N PHE A 146 -11.23 31.62 -15.37
CA PHE A 146 -11.20 32.94 -14.73
C PHE A 146 -10.69 34.03 -15.69
N VAL A 147 -9.58 33.78 -16.40
CA VAL A 147 -8.99 34.73 -17.35
C VAL A 147 -9.90 34.99 -18.54
N LEU A 148 -10.50 33.96 -19.13
CA LEU A 148 -11.40 34.10 -20.28
C LEU A 148 -12.63 34.95 -19.93
N MET A 149 -13.20 34.76 -18.73
CA MET A 149 -14.34 35.55 -18.28
C MET A 149 -13.97 37.00 -17.95
N GLY A 150 -12.76 37.25 -17.45
CA GLY A 150 -12.24 38.60 -17.20
C GLY A 150 -11.99 39.41 -18.48
N LYS A 151 -11.80 38.75 -19.63
CA LYS A 151 -11.65 39.41 -20.93
C LYS A 151 -12.97 39.71 -21.64
N THR A 152 -14.07 39.09 -21.19
CA THR A 152 -15.42 39.31 -21.74
C THR A 152 -16.22 40.36 -20.98
N TYR A 153 -15.60 41.07 -20.03
CA TYR A 153 -16.17 42.19 -19.27
C TYR A 153 -15.46 43.49 -19.60
#